data_AF-A0A7J3EDR5-F1
#
_entry.id   AF-A0A7J3EDR5-F1
#
_cell.length_a   1.000
_cell.length_b   1.000
_cell.length_c   1.000
_cell.angle_alpha   90.00
_cell.angle_beta   90.00
_cell.angle_gamma   90.00
#
_symmetry.space_group_name_H-M   'P 1'
#
loop_
_entity.id
_entity.type
_entity.pdbx_description
1 polymer ?
#
loop_
_entity_poly.entity_id
_entity_poly.type
_entity_poly.pdbx_seq_one_letter_code
_entity_poly.pdbx_strand_id
1 'polypeptide(L)'
;SGGRPRGTLYGVYTLLEEKLGVRWFTPEVEYVPRMKCIEIPPLNEIQIPALEYREVFWSEMLRDADFAARHRLNGQHYHLAEKHGGRAVVFYPFVHSLDQLIPRDVCEQQPDFWPMVGGKRVSGYVQRCLSNPKLVKMAIEQVRRWLKEHPEATIIDVSQNDTGSWCQCPECKAFDEAEGGPSASIIRFVNAIAESIEHDYPNVRVETLAYQYSRKPPRTLRPRSNVIIRLCSIECCFSHPLEGCDSDDNRNFCKDIEDWRQVAPTLYVWDYTTNFAHYLMPFPNIEVLQPNVKFFIKHGVKGLFEQGNYSPGGNGEMAPLRAYILAKLLWNPNVDVQKIIGEFLNGYYGKAGPMIQTYIEMLHRKVKEKEVHVHIFDPPTLPYLDDEFLEEAEKTV
;
A
#
# COMPACT_ATOMS: atom_id res chain seq x y z
N SER A 1 -10.61 -4.03 -12.78
CA SER A 1 -11.07 -2.62 -12.79
C SER A 1 -10.94 -2.06 -14.21
N GLY A 2 -11.93 -1.30 -14.70
CA GLY A 2 -11.92 -0.72 -16.07
C GLY A 2 -13.18 -0.96 -16.92
N GLY A 3 -14.25 -1.55 -16.36
CA GLY A 3 -15.58 -1.62 -16.99
C GLY A 3 -16.47 -0.41 -16.64
N ARG A 4 -17.71 -0.38 -17.14
CA ARG A 4 -18.69 0.65 -16.75
C ARG A 4 -18.93 0.62 -15.23
N PRO A 5 -19.05 1.78 -14.55
CA PRO A 5 -18.98 3.15 -15.09
C PRO A 5 -17.55 3.71 -15.22
N ARG A 6 -16.60 3.22 -14.40
CA ARG A 6 -15.24 3.80 -14.26
C ARG A 6 -14.44 3.83 -15.56
N GLY A 7 -14.54 2.80 -16.40
CA GLY A 7 -13.83 2.72 -17.68
C GLY A 7 -14.17 3.88 -18.62
N THR A 8 -15.42 4.32 -18.64
CA THR A 8 -15.84 5.50 -19.43
C THR A 8 -15.20 6.77 -18.90
N LEU A 9 -15.24 6.96 -17.57
CA LEU A 9 -14.63 8.12 -16.92
C LEU A 9 -13.12 8.17 -17.16
N TYR A 10 -12.43 7.03 -17.01
CA TYR A 10 -10.99 6.93 -17.28
C TYR A 10 -10.65 7.17 -18.75
N GLY A 11 -11.51 6.76 -19.69
CA GLY A 11 -11.37 7.10 -21.11
C GLY A 11 -11.43 8.60 -21.37
N VAL A 12 -12.35 9.32 -20.70
CA VAL A 12 -12.41 10.80 -20.79
C VAL A 12 -11.15 11.43 -20.21
N TYR A 13 -10.69 10.98 -19.04
CA TYR A 13 -9.45 11.49 -18.45
C TYR A 13 -8.23 11.22 -19.35
N THR A 14 -8.16 10.05 -19.99
CA THR A 14 -7.11 9.72 -20.97
C THR A 14 -7.17 10.65 -22.17
N LEU A 15 -8.36 10.96 -22.70
CA LEU A 15 -8.49 11.92 -23.80
C LEU A 15 -8.00 13.31 -23.39
N LEU A 16 -8.46 13.82 -22.25
CA LEU A 16 -8.09 15.15 -21.75
C LEU A 16 -6.59 15.25 -21.47
N GLU A 17 -6.04 14.27 -20.77
CA GLU A 17 -4.65 14.29 -20.31
C GLU A 17 -3.66 13.95 -21.42
N GLU A 18 -3.85 12.81 -22.08
CA GLU A 18 -2.85 12.27 -23.00
C GLU A 18 -2.97 12.85 -24.41
N LYS A 19 -4.17 13.25 -24.84
CA LYS A 19 -4.41 13.76 -26.21
C LYS A 19 -4.55 15.26 -26.27
N LEU A 20 -5.21 15.86 -25.27
CA LEU A 20 -5.47 17.30 -25.23
C LEU A 20 -4.52 18.09 -24.33
N GLY A 21 -3.61 17.40 -23.62
CA GLY A 21 -2.52 18.04 -22.87
C GLY A 21 -2.93 18.65 -21.53
N VAL A 22 -4.11 18.30 -21.00
CA VAL A 22 -4.51 18.70 -19.65
C VAL A 22 -3.57 18.06 -18.62
N ARG A 23 -3.23 18.77 -17.55
CA ARG A 23 -2.48 18.24 -16.41
C ARG A 23 -3.13 18.65 -15.10
N TRP A 24 -3.29 17.70 -14.19
CA TRP A 24 -3.75 17.94 -12.82
C TRP A 24 -2.60 17.66 -11.86
N PHE A 25 -1.91 18.71 -11.41
CA PHE A 25 -0.73 18.58 -10.56
C PHE A 25 -1.13 18.43 -9.09
N THR A 26 -2.08 19.25 -8.63
CA THR A 26 -2.71 19.16 -7.30
C THR A 26 -4.22 19.43 -7.43
N PRO A 27 -5.01 19.32 -6.34
CA PRO A 27 -6.40 19.76 -6.36
C PRO A 27 -6.59 21.21 -6.81
N GLU A 28 -5.62 22.10 -6.52
CA GLU A 28 -5.68 23.53 -6.86
C GLU A 28 -4.96 23.90 -8.15
N VAL A 29 -3.96 23.11 -8.56
CA VAL A 29 -3.06 23.45 -9.67
C VAL A 29 -3.29 22.50 -10.83
N GLU A 30 -3.88 23.04 -11.90
CA GLU A 30 -4.04 22.36 -13.18
C GLU A 30 -3.56 23.24 -14.34
N TYR A 31 -3.21 22.59 -15.44
CA TYR A 31 -2.92 23.23 -16.71
C TYR A 31 -3.91 22.73 -17.75
N VAL A 32 -4.64 23.68 -18.36
CA VAL A 32 -5.58 23.42 -19.45
C VAL A 32 -5.11 24.21 -20.68
N PRO A 33 -4.63 23.52 -21.74
CA PRO A 33 -4.19 24.19 -22.95
C PRO A 33 -5.28 25.03 -23.59
N ARG A 34 -4.93 26.26 -24.00
CA ARG A 34 -5.82 27.11 -24.82
C ARG A 34 -5.65 26.75 -26.28
N MET A 35 -6.67 26.11 -26.86
CA MET A 35 -6.67 25.70 -28.26
C MET A 35 -7.79 26.42 -29.02
N LYS A 36 -7.49 26.96 -30.21
CA LYS A 36 -8.52 27.56 -31.10
C LYS A 36 -9.34 26.49 -31.83
N CYS A 37 -8.69 25.37 -32.16
CA CYS A 37 -9.29 24.21 -32.79
C CYS A 37 -8.79 22.98 -32.04
N ILE A 38 -9.69 22.03 -31.78
CA ILE A 38 -9.35 20.73 -31.18
C ILE A 38 -9.37 19.71 -32.32
N GLU A 39 -8.19 19.27 -32.74
CA GLU A 39 -8.03 18.22 -33.73
C GLU A 39 -7.67 16.91 -33.02
N ILE A 40 -8.53 15.91 -33.16
CA ILE A 40 -8.33 14.58 -32.58
C ILE A 40 -8.18 13.62 -33.75
N PRO A 41 -7.00 13.00 -33.96
CA PRO A 41 -6.84 12.01 -35.00
C PRO A 41 -7.72 10.79 -34.70
N PRO A 42 -8.02 9.91 -35.66
CA PRO A 42 -8.69 8.64 -35.38
C PRO A 42 -7.96 7.89 -34.24
N LEU A 43 -8.69 7.59 -33.15
CA LEU A 43 -8.16 6.89 -31.99
C LEU A 43 -8.71 5.46 -31.97
N ASN A 44 -7.81 4.48 -31.81
CA ASN A 44 -8.17 3.10 -31.51
C ASN A 44 -7.23 2.58 -30.43
N GLU A 45 -7.56 2.88 -29.18
CA GLU A 45 -6.71 2.63 -28.01
C GLU A 45 -7.48 1.85 -26.95
N ILE A 46 -6.80 0.89 -26.33
CA ILE A 46 -7.30 0.09 -25.22
C ILE A 46 -6.31 0.26 -24.07
N GLN A 47 -6.80 0.71 -22.92
CA GLN A 47 -6.01 0.77 -21.70
C GLN A 47 -6.59 -0.21 -20.67
N ILE A 48 -5.70 -1.00 -20.06
CA ILE A 48 -6.01 -1.91 -18.96
C ILE A 48 -5.08 -1.53 -17.80
N PRO A 49 -5.61 -1.24 -16.60
CA PRO A 49 -4.75 -0.85 -15.48
C PRO A 49 -3.85 -2.01 -15.07
N ALA A 50 -2.59 -1.71 -14.74
CA ALA A 50 -1.65 -2.74 -14.30
C ALA A 50 -2.01 -3.36 -12.95
N LEU A 51 -2.70 -2.59 -12.10
CA LEU A 51 -3.12 -2.96 -10.75
C LEU A 51 -4.64 -2.82 -10.63
N GLU A 52 -5.32 -3.74 -9.94
CA GLU A 52 -6.75 -3.63 -9.69
C GLU A 52 -7.09 -2.67 -8.53
N TYR A 53 -6.22 -2.63 -7.51
CA TYR A 53 -6.29 -1.76 -6.35
C TYR A 53 -5.13 -0.77 -6.36
N ARG A 54 -5.45 0.53 -6.38
CA ARG A 54 -4.49 1.62 -6.51
C ARG A 54 -4.79 2.68 -5.46
N GLU A 55 -3.95 2.73 -4.44
CA GLU A 55 -4.09 3.69 -3.37
C GLU A 55 -2.77 4.38 -3.05
N VAL A 56 -2.73 5.67 -3.37
CA VAL A 56 -1.72 6.64 -2.96
C VAL A 56 -2.26 7.34 -1.71
N PHE A 57 -1.82 6.91 -0.54
CA PHE A 57 -2.32 7.39 0.75
C PHE A 57 -1.54 8.63 1.21
N TRP A 58 -1.63 9.67 0.39
CA TRP A 58 -1.09 11.02 0.62
C TRP A 58 -2.23 12.01 0.76
N SER A 59 -2.15 12.95 1.71
CA SER A 59 -3.18 13.97 1.95
C SER A 59 -3.62 14.71 0.68
N GLU A 60 -2.70 14.94 -0.26
CA GLU A 60 -2.95 15.54 -1.57
C GLU A 60 -3.99 14.77 -2.40
N MET A 61 -3.96 13.43 -2.36
CA MET A 61 -4.90 12.57 -3.08
C MET A 61 -6.18 12.30 -2.28
N LEU A 62 -6.10 12.28 -0.95
CA LEU A 62 -7.21 11.92 -0.09
C LEU A 62 -8.26 13.02 0.06
N ARG A 63 -7.83 14.28 0.01
CA ARG A 63 -8.69 15.44 0.31
C ARG A 63 -9.64 15.84 -0.84
N ASP A 64 -9.41 15.34 -2.04
CA ASP A 64 -10.24 15.64 -3.21
C ASP A 64 -10.51 14.37 -4.04
N ALA A 65 -11.76 13.93 -4.01
CA ALA A 65 -12.20 12.73 -4.72
C ALA A 65 -12.25 12.90 -6.25
N ASP A 66 -12.51 14.11 -6.76
CA ASP A 66 -12.48 14.39 -8.19
C ASP A 66 -11.02 14.33 -8.69
N PHE A 67 -10.07 14.84 -7.90
CA PHE A 67 -8.63 14.74 -8.18
C PHE A 67 -8.15 13.27 -8.18
N ALA A 68 -8.49 12.48 -7.16
CA ALA A 68 -8.18 11.05 -7.12
C ALA A 68 -8.78 10.29 -8.32
N ALA A 69 -10.02 10.63 -8.71
CA ALA A 69 -10.69 10.03 -9.86
C ALA A 69 -9.99 10.37 -11.19
N ARG A 70 -9.57 11.62 -11.39
CA ARG A 70 -8.78 12.08 -12.57
C ARG A 70 -7.48 11.29 -12.71
N HIS A 71 -6.87 10.95 -11.58
CA HIS A 71 -5.68 10.09 -11.48
C HIS A 71 -5.99 8.59 -11.48
N ARG A 72 -7.25 8.20 -11.70
CA ARG A 72 -7.70 6.81 -11.86
C ARG A 72 -7.42 5.94 -10.62
N LEU A 73 -7.31 6.58 -9.45
CA LEU A 73 -7.18 5.92 -8.16
C LEU A 73 -8.54 5.37 -7.71
N ASN A 74 -8.52 4.28 -6.94
CA ASN A 74 -9.74 3.56 -6.57
C ASN A 74 -9.69 2.86 -5.21
N GLY A 75 -8.75 3.29 -4.37
CA GLY A 75 -8.56 2.81 -3.01
C GLY A 75 -9.68 3.17 -2.04
N GLN A 76 -9.54 2.66 -0.82
CA GLN A 76 -10.51 2.69 0.27
C GLN A 76 -10.79 4.10 0.77
N HIS A 77 -9.73 4.91 0.92
CA HIS A 77 -9.79 6.16 1.67
C HIS A 77 -10.13 7.37 0.81
N TYR A 78 -10.36 7.17 -0.48
CA TYR A 78 -10.92 8.21 -1.32
C TYR A 78 -12.43 8.29 -1.09
N HIS A 79 -12.96 9.50 -0.91
CA HIS A 79 -14.40 9.77 -0.84
C HIS A 79 -15.08 9.64 -2.22
N LEU A 80 -14.84 8.53 -2.93
CA LEU A 80 -15.43 8.25 -4.23
C LEU A 80 -16.92 7.95 -4.07
N ALA A 81 -17.73 8.56 -4.93
CA ALA A 81 -19.18 8.42 -4.96
C ALA A 81 -19.63 7.86 -6.33
N GLU A 82 -20.94 7.69 -6.52
CA GLU A 82 -21.51 7.20 -7.78
C GLU A 82 -21.06 8.01 -9.00
N LYS A 83 -20.87 9.34 -8.87
CA LYS A 83 -20.37 10.20 -9.95
C LYS A 83 -18.97 9.81 -10.44
N HIS A 84 -18.15 9.17 -9.59
CA HIS A 84 -16.82 8.65 -9.94
C HIS A 84 -16.85 7.20 -10.43
N GLY A 85 -18.05 6.62 -10.61
CA GLY A 85 -18.26 5.21 -10.89
C GLY A 85 -18.20 4.31 -9.64
N GLY A 86 -18.53 4.87 -8.47
CA GLY A 86 -18.64 4.17 -7.19
C GLY A 86 -17.30 3.84 -6.53
N ARG A 87 -17.35 3.26 -5.33
CA ARG A 87 -16.16 2.74 -4.62
C ARG A 87 -15.79 1.38 -5.22
N ALA A 88 -14.50 1.12 -5.47
CA ALA A 88 -14.06 -0.09 -6.18
C ALA A 88 -13.56 -1.17 -5.25
N VAL A 89 -12.75 -0.73 -4.30
CA VAL A 89 -12.10 -1.56 -3.31
C VAL A 89 -12.53 -0.99 -1.98
N VAL A 90 -13.42 -1.70 -1.32
CA VAL A 90 -13.94 -1.33 -0.01
C VAL A 90 -13.55 -2.39 1.00
N PHE A 91 -12.80 -1.96 2.00
CA PHE A 91 -12.37 -2.80 3.12
C PHE A 91 -13.31 -2.62 4.30
N TYR A 92 -13.57 -3.71 5.03
CA TYR A 92 -14.16 -3.62 6.35
C TYR A 92 -13.69 -4.74 7.30
N PRO A 93 -13.19 -4.41 8.50
CA PRO A 93 -12.52 -3.14 8.80
C PRO A 93 -11.26 -2.98 7.93
N PHE A 94 -10.47 -1.94 8.16
CA PHE A 94 -9.19 -1.75 7.47
C PHE A 94 -8.02 -2.09 8.40
N VAL A 95 -7.35 -3.21 8.11
CA VAL A 95 -6.15 -3.77 8.76
C VAL A 95 -6.20 -3.91 10.29
N HIS A 96 -5.25 -4.68 10.85
CA HIS A 96 -5.10 -4.95 12.29
C HIS A 96 -6.43 -5.26 13.00
N SER A 97 -7.24 -6.10 12.35
CA SER A 97 -8.65 -6.25 12.70
C SER A 97 -8.94 -7.23 13.83
N LEU A 98 -7.94 -7.98 14.32
CA LEU A 98 -8.19 -9.00 15.35
C LEU A 98 -8.81 -8.44 16.63
N ASP A 99 -8.43 -7.23 17.07
CA ASP A 99 -9.06 -6.58 18.23
C ASP A 99 -10.51 -6.13 17.96
N GLN A 100 -10.89 -5.90 16.71
CA GLN A 100 -12.28 -5.60 16.32
C GLN A 100 -13.09 -6.89 16.13
N LEU A 101 -12.45 -7.93 15.60
CA LEU A 101 -13.06 -9.22 15.31
C LEU A 101 -13.35 -10.02 16.58
N ILE A 102 -12.38 -10.05 17.50
CA ILE A 102 -12.49 -10.68 18.82
C ILE A 102 -12.05 -9.63 19.87
N PRO A 103 -12.98 -8.78 20.31
CA PRO A 103 -12.73 -7.72 21.28
C PRO A 103 -12.13 -8.19 22.61
N ARG A 104 -11.46 -7.28 23.30
CA ARG A 104 -10.75 -7.59 24.56
C ARG A 104 -11.68 -8.03 25.69
N ASP A 105 -12.85 -7.41 25.81
CA ASP A 105 -13.89 -7.76 26.78
C ASP A 105 -14.43 -9.19 26.58
N VAL A 106 -14.49 -9.64 25.32
CA VAL A 106 -14.80 -11.05 25.00
C VAL A 106 -13.69 -11.98 25.51
N CYS A 107 -12.42 -11.62 25.31
CA CYS A 107 -11.30 -12.41 25.83
C CYS A 107 -11.20 -12.39 27.36
N GLU A 108 -11.64 -11.33 28.03
CA GLU A 108 -11.74 -11.29 29.50
C GLU A 108 -12.78 -12.28 30.02
N GLN A 109 -13.88 -12.47 29.31
CA GLN A 109 -14.92 -13.45 29.62
C GLN A 109 -14.54 -14.88 29.19
N GLN A 110 -13.66 -15.03 28.21
CA GLN A 110 -13.14 -16.30 27.70
C GLN A 110 -11.60 -16.30 27.70
N PRO A 111 -10.93 -16.50 28.86
CA PRO A 111 -9.48 -16.33 28.98
C PRO A 111 -8.63 -17.27 28.12
N ASP A 112 -9.21 -18.35 27.59
CA ASP A 112 -8.58 -19.26 26.64
C ASP A 112 -8.46 -18.67 25.22
N PHE A 113 -9.03 -17.50 24.96
CA PHE A 113 -8.88 -16.72 23.73
C PHE A 113 -7.58 -15.90 23.72
N TRP A 114 -7.07 -15.54 24.91
CA TRP A 114 -5.78 -14.87 25.04
C TRP A 114 -4.65 -15.75 24.50
N PRO A 115 -3.61 -15.19 23.86
CA PRO A 115 -2.47 -15.96 23.44
C PRO A 115 -1.69 -16.47 24.66
N MET A 116 -1.06 -17.63 24.53
CA MET A 116 -0.07 -18.09 25.51
C MET A 116 1.30 -17.59 25.07
N VAL A 117 1.99 -16.79 25.88
CA VAL A 117 3.35 -16.31 25.62
C VAL A 117 4.23 -16.72 26.80
N GLY A 118 5.36 -17.38 26.55
CA GLY A 118 6.24 -17.87 27.62
C GLY A 118 5.53 -18.79 28.62
N GLY A 119 4.58 -19.60 28.14
CA GLY A 119 3.82 -20.55 28.97
C GLY A 119 2.68 -19.95 29.79
N LYS A 120 2.40 -18.65 29.69
CA LYS A 120 1.30 -17.98 30.41
C LYS A 120 0.33 -17.33 29.44
N ARG A 121 -0.97 -17.32 29.76
CA ARG A 121 -1.96 -16.52 29.01
C ARG A 121 -1.72 -15.04 29.33
N VAL A 122 -1.57 -14.23 28.30
CA VAL A 122 -1.26 -12.79 28.44
C VAL A 122 -2.40 -11.97 27.84
N SER A 123 -2.86 -10.95 28.56
CA SER A 123 -3.85 -9.97 28.08
C SER A 123 -3.18 -8.66 27.64
N GLY A 124 -3.95 -7.73 27.09
CA GLY A 124 -3.48 -6.42 26.65
C GLY A 124 -3.50 -6.29 25.12
N TYR A 125 -2.52 -5.57 24.55
CA TYR A 125 -2.37 -5.46 23.10
C TYR A 125 -1.50 -6.60 22.56
N VAL A 126 -2.18 -7.73 22.34
CA VAL A 126 -1.59 -9.02 21.97
C VAL A 126 -2.39 -9.63 20.81
N GLN A 127 -1.88 -10.71 20.21
CA GLN A 127 -2.66 -11.47 19.23
C GLN A 127 -3.77 -12.28 19.91
N ARG A 128 -4.36 -13.25 19.20
CA ARG A 128 -5.36 -14.18 19.73
C ARG A 128 -4.90 -15.63 19.62
N CYS A 129 -5.48 -16.53 20.42
CA CYS A 129 -5.25 -17.97 20.30
C CYS A 129 -6.04 -18.54 19.11
N LEU A 130 -5.47 -18.43 17.90
CA LEU A 130 -6.15 -18.80 16.64
C LEU A 130 -6.43 -20.31 16.47
N SER A 131 -5.89 -21.17 17.34
CA SER A 131 -6.28 -22.59 17.40
C SER A 131 -7.56 -22.86 18.18
N ASN A 132 -8.08 -21.90 18.97
CA ASN A 132 -9.24 -22.14 19.80
C ASN A 132 -10.51 -22.25 18.95
N PRO A 133 -11.21 -23.41 18.91
CA PRO A 133 -12.36 -23.60 18.03
C PRO A 133 -13.55 -22.70 18.37
N LYS A 134 -13.72 -22.31 19.64
CA LYS A 134 -14.77 -21.35 20.04
C LYS A 134 -14.47 -19.96 19.50
N LEU A 135 -13.21 -19.55 19.50
CA LEU A 135 -12.77 -18.29 18.92
C LEU A 135 -12.99 -18.27 17.41
N VAL A 136 -12.60 -19.34 16.71
CA VAL A 136 -12.83 -19.50 15.26
C VAL A 136 -14.31 -19.36 14.92
N LYS A 137 -15.18 -20.06 15.66
CA LYS A 137 -16.64 -19.98 15.45
C LYS A 137 -17.16 -18.55 15.66
N MET A 138 -16.73 -17.88 16.72
CA MET A 138 -17.14 -16.51 17.01
C MET A 138 -16.66 -15.52 15.94
N ALA A 139 -15.43 -15.69 15.45
CA ALA A 139 -14.89 -14.88 14.37
C ALA A 139 -15.70 -15.03 13.07
N ILE A 140 -16.07 -16.26 12.72
CA ILE A 140 -16.96 -16.53 11.56
C ILE A 140 -18.30 -15.81 11.73
N GLU A 141 -18.93 -15.93 12.90
CA GLU A 141 -20.21 -15.28 13.19
C GLU A 141 -20.10 -13.75 13.09
N GLN A 142 -19.01 -13.17 13.59
CA GLN A 142 -18.76 -11.74 13.56
C GLN A 142 -18.47 -11.22 12.14
N VAL A 143 -17.69 -11.93 11.33
CA VAL A 143 -17.48 -11.59 9.90
C VAL A 143 -18.79 -11.62 9.13
N ARG A 144 -19.64 -12.64 9.36
CA ARG A 144 -20.95 -12.72 8.73
C ARG A 144 -21.90 -11.62 9.18
N ARG A 145 -21.72 -11.10 10.39
CA ARG A 145 -22.41 -9.90 10.87
C ARG A 145 -21.91 -8.64 10.17
N TRP A 146 -20.60 -8.45 10.08
CA TRP A 146 -19.99 -7.34 9.35
C TRP A 146 -20.48 -7.28 7.91
N LEU A 147 -20.56 -8.42 7.23
CA LEU A 147 -21.06 -8.48 5.84
C LEU A 147 -22.53 -8.09 5.68
N LYS A 148 -23.35 -8.27 6.72
CA LYS A 148 -24.74 -7.79 6.72
C LYS A 148 -24.82 -6.29 7.02
N GLU A 149 -23.97 -5.79 7.90
CA GLU A 149 -23.92 -4.39 8.31
C GLU A 149 -23.22 -3.50 7.26
N HIS A 150 -22.31 -4.09 6.48
CA HIS A 150 -21.49 -3.45 5.44
C HIS A 150 -21.58 -4.18 4.10
N PRO A 151 -22.76 -4.21 3.45
CA PRO A 151 -22.95 -4.90 2.17
C PRO A 151 -22.13 -4.31 1.01
N GLU A 152 -21.57 -3.11 1.18
CA GLU A 152 -20.67 -2.47 0.24
C GLU A 152 -19.23 -3.03 0.29
N ALA A 153 -18.87 -3.76 1.34
CA ALA A 153 -17.52 -4.28 1.52
C ALA A 153 -17.19 -5.32 0.44
N THR A 154 -16.10 -5.10 -0.27
CA THR A 154 -15.56 -6.06 -1.27
C THR A 154 -14.46 -6.93 -0.68
N ILE A 155 -13.85 -6.47 0.41
CA ILE A 155 -12.78 -7.15 1.13
C ILE A 155 -13.06 -7.05 2.63
N ILE A 156 -13.02 -8.18 3.32
CA ILE A 156 -13.03 -8.22 4.77
C ILE A 156 -11.61 -8.44 5.27
N ASP A 157 -11.10 -7.52 6.08
CA ASP A 157 -9.78 -7.68 6.67
C ASP A 157 -9.86 -8.58 7.91
N VAL A 158 -9.03 -9.62 7.92
CA VAL A 158 -8.80 -10.53 9.04
C VAL A 158 -7.29 -10.61 9.26
N SER A 159 -6.73 -9.58 9.89
CA SER A 159 -5.28 -9.47 10.05
C SER A 159 -4.84 -9.25 11.49
N GLN A 160 -3.64 -9.76 11.76
CA GLN A 160 -2.97 -9.67 13.04
C GLN A 160 -2.91 -8.25 13.59
N ASN A 161 -2.98 -8.10 14.91
CA ASN A 161 -2.71 -6.82 15.58
C ASN A 161 -1.24 -6.39 15.35
N ASP A 162 -0.92 -5.12 15.53
CA ASP A 162 0.42 -4.58 15.34
C ASP A 162 1.33 -4.85 16.55
N THR A 163 1.58 -6.13 16.81
CA THR A 163 2.32 -6.61 18.00
C THR A 163 2.97 -7.97 17.76
N GLY A 164 4.18 -8.15 18.28
CA GLY A 164 4.93 -9.41 18.24
C GLY A 164 4.47 -10.46 19.27
N SER A 165 3.35 -10.26 19.97
CA SER A 165 2.87 -11.18 21.02
C SER A 165 1.88 -12.22 20.47
N TRP A 166 2.35 -13.17 19.66
CA TRP A 166 1.52 -14.25 19.10
C TRP A 166 1.39 -15.47 20.03
N CYS A 167 0.39 -16.31 19.77
CA CYS A 167 0.12 -17.47 20.60
C CYS A 167 1.16 -18.58 20.40
N GLN A 168 1.74 -19.05 21.50
CA GLN A 168 2.71 -20.14 21.61
C GLN A 168 2.13 -21.31 22.44
N CYS A 169 0.81 -21.44 22.52
CA CYS A 169 0.19 -22.59 23.18
C CYS A 169 0.62 -23.89 22.46
N PRO A 170 0.57 -25.07 23.12
CA PRO A 170 1.07 -26.30 22.53
C PRO A 170 0.53 -26.60 21.12
N GLU A 171 -0.74 -26.30 20.87
CA GLU A 171 -1.38 -26.53 19.58
C GLU A 171 -0.93 -25.54 18.48
N CYS A 172 -0.93 -24.22 18.77
CA CYS A 172 -0.41 -23.23 17.82
C CYS A 172 1.07 -23.51 17.51
N LYS A 173 1.88 -23.70 18.55
CA LYS A 173 3.32 -23.94 18.41
C LYS A 173 3.61 -25.19 17.58
N ALA A 174 2.97 -26.32 17.88
CA ALA A 174 3.17 -27.55 17.14
C ALA A 174 2.77 -27.41 15.65
N PHE A 175 1.68 -26.69 15.38
CA PHE A 175 1.24 -26.45 14.00
C PHE A 175 2.19 -25.51 13.24
N ASP A 176 2.59 -24.41 13.87
CA ASP A 176 3.49 -23.42 13.29
C ASP A 176 4.88 -24.04 13.02
N GLU A 177 5.41 -24.86 13.92
CA GLU A 177 6.67 -25.58 13.72
C GLU A 177 6.60 -26.57 12.55
N ALA A 178 5.49 -27.32 12.41
CA ALA A 178 5.30 -28.26 11.31
C ALA A 178 5.19 -27.59 9.93
N GLU A 179 4.67 -26.36 9.91
CA GLU A 179 4.49 -25.52 8.72
C GLU A 179 5.63 -24.51 8.51
N GLY A 180 6.63 -24.45 9.40
CA GLY A 180 7.82 -23.60 9.24
C GLY A 180 7.67 -22.15 9.71
N GLY A 181 6.56 -21.77 10.35
CA GLY A 181 6.41 -20.46 10.97
C GLY A 181 4.99 -20.09 11.42
N PRO A 182 4.85 -19.00 12.18
CA PRO A 182 3.58 -18.57 12.79
C PRO A 182 2.55 -18.00 11.81
N SER A 183 2.92 -17.76 10.55
CA SER A 183 1.96 -17.47 9.48
C SER A 183 0.98 -18.63 9.27
N ALA A 184 1.37 -19.87 9.59
CA ALA A 184 0.51 -21.04 9.46
C ALA A 184 -0.78 -20.90 10.28
N SER A 185 -0.68 -20.55 11.56
CA SER A 185 -1.85 -20.30 12.41
C SER A 185 -2.77 -19.21 11.85
N ILE A 186 -2.21 -18.15 11.26
CA ILE A 186 -2.99 -17.07 10.63
C ILE A 186 -3.71 -17.58 9.38
N ILE A 187 -2.99 -18.24 8.47
CA ILE A 187 -3.58 -18.75 7.22
C ILE A 187 -4.64 -19.80 7.51
N ARG A 188 -4.46 -20.67 8.51
CA ARG A 188 -5.48 -21.65 8.90
C ARG A 188 -6.75 -20.95 9.39
N PHE A 189 -6.61 -19.92 10.21
CA PHE A 189 -7.72 -19.13 10.73
C PHE A 189 -8.46 -18.37 9.63
N VAL A 190 -7.72 -17.69 8.77
CA VAL A 190 -8.26 -16.92 7.63
C VAL A 190 -8.93 -17.84 6.63
N ASN A 191 -8.36 -19.00 6.33
CA ASN A 191 -8.97 -20.00 5.45
C ASN A 191 -10.32 -20.49 5.98
N ALA A 192 -10.45 -20.74 7.29
CA ALA A 192 -11.72 -21.17 7.88
C ALA A 192 -12.81 -20.10 7.73
N ILE A 193 -12.46 -18.83 7.91
CA ILE A 193 -13.38 -17.71 7.68
C ILE A 193 -13.74 -17.59 6.20
N ALA A 194 -12.73 -17.62 5.33
CA ALA A 194 -12.92 -17.48 3.89
C ALA A 194 -13.79 -18.60 3.29
N GLU A 195 -13.59 -19.85 3.74
CA GLU A 195 -14.45 -21.00 3.41
C GLU A 195 -15.88 -20.79 3.89
N SER A 196 -16.06 -20.28 5.12
CA SER A 196 -17.40 -20.12 5.70
C SER A 196 -18.27 -19.09 4.98
N ILE A 197 -17.69 -18.17 4.20
CA ILE A 197 -18.42 -17.10 3.51
C ILE A 197 -18.47 -17.26 1.99
N GLU A 198 -17.65 -18.13 1.39
CA GLU A 198 -17.43 -18.16 -0.06
C GLU A 198 -18.70 -18.42 -0.88
N HIS A 199 -19.61 -19.26 -0.39
CA HIS A 199 -20.86 -19.59 -1.08
C HIS A 199 -21.86 -18.41 -1.03
N ASP A 200 -22.01 -17.78 0.13
CA ASP A 200 -23.05 -16.77 0.36
C ASP A 200 -22.60 -15.37 -0.07
N TYR A 201 -21.29 -15.14 -0.12
CA TYR A 201 -20.67 -13.86 -0.50
C TYR A 201 -19.56 -14.07 -1.55
N PRO A 202 -19.88 -14.60 -2.75
CA PRO A 202 -18.88 -15.01 -3.74
C PRO A 202 -18.05 -13.85 -4.34
N ASN A 203 -18.51 -12.60 -4.15
CA ASN A 203 -17.82 -11.40 -4.61
C ASN A 203 -16.93 -10.76 -3.52
N VAL A 204 -16.88 -11.35 -2.32
CA VAL A 204 -16.09 -10.84 -1.19
C VAL A 204 -14.81 -11.66 -1.05
N ARG A 205 -13.70 -10.97 -0.83
CA ARG A 205 -12.40 -11.57 -0.50
C ARG A 205 -12.07 -11.34 0.96
N VAL A 206 -11.25 -12.21 1.54
CA VAL A 206 -10.69 -12.03 2.87
C VAL A 206 -9.24 -11.62 2.74
N GLU A 207 -8.83 -10.54 3.38
CA GLU A 207 -7.42 -10.12 3.40
C GLU A 207 -6.76 -10.47 4.73
N THR A 208 -5.48 -10.81 4.68
CA THR A 208 -4.62 -10.85 5.85
C THR A 208 -3.23 -10.32 5.55
N LEU A 209 -2.47 -10.01 6.61
CA LEU A 209 -1.12 -9.49 6.51
C LEU A 209 -0.08 -10.62 6.62
N ALA A 210 0.93 -10.56 5.76
CA ALA A 210 2.20 -11.24 5.93
C ALA A 210 3.22 -10.19 6.39
N TYR A 211 3.32 -10.01 7.70
CA TYR A 211 3.97 -8.85 8.32
C TYR A 211 4.78 -9.27 9.56
N GLN A 212 6.00 -8.72 9.70
CA GLN A 212 6.91 -9.02 10.81
C GLN A 212 7.04 -10.53 11.10
N TYR A 213 6.51 -10.98 12.25
CA TYR A 213 6.66 -12.37 12.71
C TYR A 213 6.00 -13.40 11.77
N SER A 214 4.99 -12.99 11.00
CA SER A 214 4.25 -13.85 10.07
C SER A 214 4.60 -13.64 8.60
N ARG A 215 5.73 -12.98 8.31
CA ARG A 215 6.10 -12.57 6.95
C ARG A 215 6.30 -13.72 5.97
N LYS A 216 6.79 -14.88 6.42
CA LYS A 216 7.10 -16.03 5.54
C LYS A 216 5.89 -16.92 5.29
N PRO A 217 5.69 -17.46 4.08
CA PRO A 217 4.59 -18.39 3.81
C PRO A 217 4.76 -19.72 4.56
N PRO A 218 3.66 -20.39 4.93
CA PRO A 218 3.71 -21.74 5.47
C PRO A 218 4.14 -22.77 4.40
N ARG A 219 4.78 -23.86 4.86
CA ARG A 219 5.42 -24.85 4.00
C ARG A 219 4.44 -25.57 3.08
N THR A 220 3.36 -26.13 3.64
CA THR A 220 2.40 -26.97 2.90
C THR A 220 1.00 -26.37 2.85
N LEU A 221 0.61 -25.60 3.86
CA LEU A 221 -0.66 -24.89 3.88
C LEU A 221 -0.69 -23.83 2.77
N ARG A 222 -1.86 -23.63 2.14
CA ARG A 222 -2.06 -22.64 1.07
C ARG A 222 -3.27 -21.75 1.40
N PRO A 223 -3.20 -20.43 1.14
CA PRO A 223 -4.39 -19.57 1.23
C PRO A 223 -5.49 -20.03 0.25
N ARG A 224 -6.76 -19.90 0.64
CA ARG A 224 -7.90 -20.17 -0.27
C ARG A 224 -7.97 -19.16 -1.42
N SER A 225 -8.67 -19.52 -2.49
CA SER A 225 -8.78 -18.71 -3.73
C SER A 225 -9.35 -17.30 -3.52
N ASN A 226 -10.16 -17.09 -2.48
CA ASN A 226 -10.71 -15.80 -2.08
C ASN A 226 -9.90 -15.10 -0.97
N VAL A 227 -8.66 -15.54 -0.70
CA VAL A 227 -7.76 -14.92 0.29
C VAL A 227 -6.70 -14.06 -0.40
N ILE A 228 -6.58 -12.82 0.05
CA ILE A 228 -5.53 -11.87 -0.34
C ILE A 228 -4.45 -11.90 0.74
N ILE A 229 -3.19 -12.07 0.32
CA ILE A 229 -2.04 -11.89 1.21
C ILE A 229 -1.44 -10.52 0.91
N ARG A 230 -1.36 -9.67 1.95
CA ARG A 230 -0.72 -8.36 1.86
C ARG A 230 0.61 -8.36 2.60
N LEU A 231 1.71 -8.16 1.86
CA LEU A 231 3.02 -7.94 2.47
C LEU A 231 3.22 -6.45 2.77
N CYS A 232 4.03 -6.13 3.79
CA CYS A 232 4.43 -4.75 4.07
C CYS A 232 5.95 -4.60 4.04
N SER A 233 6.46 -3.55 3.38
CA SER A 233 7.89 -3.27 3.19
C SER A 233 8.52 -2.44 4.32
N ILE A 234 7.94 -2.45 5.53
CA ILE A 234 8.19 -1.43 6.56
C ILE A 234 9.67 -1.27 6.95
N GLU A 235 10.41 -2.37 6.92
CA GLU A 235 11.85 -2.45 7.25
C GLU A 235 12.79 -2.16 6.08
N CYS A 236 12.26 -2.05 4.86
CA CYS A 236 13.08 -1.93 3.67
C CYS A 236 13.82 -0.58 3.61
N CYS A 237 14.87 -0.56 2.82
CA CYS A 237 15.51 0.65 2.34
C CYS A 237 14.64 1.34 1.29
N PHE A 238 14.44 2.65 1.46
CA PHE A 238 13.67 3.50 0.55
C PHE A 238 14.54 4.43 -0.31
N SER A 239 15.86 4.45 -0.13
CA SER A 239 16.81 5.20 -0.98
C SER A 239 17.34 4.39 -2.16
N HIS A 240 17.22 3.06 -2.12
CA HIS A 240 17.63 2.15 -3.18
C HIS A 240 16.46 1.25 -3.61
N PRO A 241 16.35 0.87 -4.91
CA PRO A 241 15.33 -0.05 -5.37
C PRO A 241 15.33 -1.37 -4.57
N LEU A 242 14.15 -1.94 -4.35
CA LEU A 242 14.00 -3.24 -3.68
C LEU A 242 14.87 -4.31 -4.34
N GLU A 243 14.74 -4.46 -5.66
CA GLU A 243 15.58 -5.34 -6.46
C GLU A 243 16.97 -4.71 -6.64
N GLY A 244 18.01 -5.38 -6.14
CA GLY A 244 19.40 -4.97 -6.28
C GLY A 244 19.99 -4.18 -5.11
N CYS A 245 19.19 -3.82 -4.10
CA CYS A 245 19.73 -3.30 -2.83
C CYS A 245 20.47 -4.41 -2.07
N ASP A 246 21.56 -4.04 -1.43
CA ASP A 246 22.45 -4.89 -0.65
C ASP A 246 22.07 -4.98 0.84
N SER A 247 20.98 -4.34 1.27
CA SER A 247 20.43 -4.55 2.61
C SER A 247 19.82 -5.96 2.76
N ASP A 248 20.01 -6.57 3.93
CA ASP A 248 19.38 -7.86 4.24
C ASP A 248 17.85 -7.74 4.21
N ASP A 249 17.31 -6.62 4.67
CA ASP A 249 15.87 -6.37 4.69
C ASP A 249 15.26 -6.39 3.28
N ASN A 250 15.86 -5.71 2.30
CA ASN A 250 15.36 -5.72 0.92
C ASN A 250 15.49 -7.11 0.29
N ARG A 251 16.62 -7.81 0.50
CA ARG A 251 16.79 -9.18 0.01
C ARG A 251 15.76 -10.15 0.58
N ASN A 252 15.54 -10.08 1.89
CA ASN A 252 14.56 -10.92 2.57
C ASN A 252 13.14 -10.61 2.09
N PHE A 253 12.77 -9.34 1.96
CA PHE A 253 11.46 -8.95 1.47
C PHE A 253 11.22 -9.35 0.01
N CYS A 254 12.21 -9.19 -0.87
CA CYS A 254 12.13 -9.66 -2.25
C CYS A 254 11.89 -11.17 -2.30
N LYS A 255 12.63 -11.93 -1.49
CA LYS A 255 12.45 -13.38 -1.35
C LYS A 255 11.06 -13.73 -0.82
N ASP A 256 10.55 -13.03 0.18
CA ASP A 256 9.23 -13.28 0.74
C ASP A 256 8.13 -13.06 -0.31
N ILE A 257 8.24 -12.02 -1.14
CA ILE A 257 7.33 -11.79 -2.28
C ILE A 257 7.40 -12.94 -3.29
N GLU A 258 8.61 -13.41 -3.63
CA GLU A 258 8.81 -14.55 -4.55
C GLU A 258 8.22 -15.86 -4.01
N ASP A 259 8.41 -16.12 -2.71
CA ASP A 259 7.89 -17.32 -2.06
C ASP A 259 6.36 -17.26 -1.97
N TRP A 260 5.78 -16.11 -1.60
CA TRP A 260 4.34 -15.92 -1.54
C TRP A 260 3.67 -15.99 -2.92
N ARG A 261 4.34 -15.48 -3.97
CA ARG A 261 3.85 -15.56 -5.36
C ARG A 261 3.56 -16.99 -5.80
N GLN A 262 4.31 -17.96 -5.29
CA GLN A 262 4.14 -19.38 -5.65
C GLN A 262 2.90 -20.02 -5.03
N VAL A 263 2.37 -19.43 -3.96
CA VAL A 263 1.39 -20.09 -3.09
C VAL A 263 0.10 -19.30 -2.85
N ALA A 264 0.15 -17.97 -2.94
CA ALA A 264 -0.99 -17.10 -2.75
C ALA A 264 -1.75 -16.88 -4.07
N PRO A 265 -3.08 -16.94 -4.07
CA PRO A 265 -3.88 -16.67 -5.27
C PRO A 265 -3.94 -15.19 -5.61
N THR A 266 -3.78 -14.29 -4.64
CA THR A 266 -3.72 -12.84 -4.87
C THR A 266 -2.76 -12.21 -3.87
N LEU A 267 -1.85 -11.38 -4.39
CA LEU A 267 -0.91 -10.60 -3.59
C LEU A 267 -1.23 -9.12 -3.67
N TYR A 268 -1.33 -8.48 -2.52
CA TYR A 268 -1.28 -7.03 -2.37
C TYR A 268 0.01 -6.63 -1.63
N VAL A 269 0.39 -5.37 -1.75
CA VAL A 269 1.50 -4.80 -0.96
C VAL A 269 1.07 -3.49 -0.32
N TRP A 270 1.51 -3.31 0.92
CA TRP A 270 1.59 -2.04 1.62
C TRP A 270 3.04 -1.55 1.54
N ASP A 271 3.27 -0.54 0.71
CA ASP A 271 4.56 0.14 0.59
C ASP A 271 4.54 1.48 1.31
N TYR A 272 5.71 2.02 1.65
CA TYR A 272 5.84 3.27 2.41
C TYR A 272 6.67 4.28 1.62
N THR A 273 6.27 5.55 1.63
CA THR A 273 6.82 6.55 0.71
C THR A 273 7.21 7.85 1.39
N THR A 274 7.25 7.87 2.73
CA THR A 274 7.62 9.03 3.55
C THR A 274 8.36 8.62 4.83
N ASN A 275 8.93 9.61 5.53
CA ASN A 275 9.44 9.44 6.89
C ASN A 275 8.36 9.88 7.91
N PHE A 276 7.78 8.92 8.64
CA PHE A 276 6.76 9.16 9.66
C PHE A 276 7.29 9.79 10.94
N ALA A 277 8.59 9.68 11.23
CA ALA A 277 9.21 10.40 12.35
C ALA A 277 9.38 11.90 12.01
N HIS A 278 9.65 12.23 10.73
CA HIS A 278 9.96 13.59 10.30
C HIS A 278 9.45 13.90 8.88
N TYR A 279 8.17 14.23 8.72
CA TYR A 279 7.57 14.49 7.40
C TYR A 279 8.21 15.62 6.58
N LEU A 280 8.93 16.56 7.22
CA LEU A 280 9.62 17.68 6.55
C LEU A 280 11.07 17.37 6.19
N MET A 281 11.62 16.25 6.67
CA MET A 281 12.99 15.85 6.38
C MET A 281 13.10 15.42 4.92
N PRO A 282 14.14 15.87 4.17
CA PRO A 282 14.38 15.42 2.81
C PRO A 282 14.46 13.89 2.74
N PHE A 283 13.60 13.26 1.95
CA PHE A 283 13.46 11.80 1.89
C PHE A 283 13.84 11.28 0.48
N PRO A 284 15.05 10.77 0.25
CA PRO A 284 15.59 10.51 -1.09
C PRO A 284 15.03 9.23 -1.76
N ASN A 285 13.72 9.14 -1.96
CA ASN A 285 13.02 7.96 -2.48
C ASN A 285 12.27 8.17 -3.80
N ILE A 286 12.37 9.31 -4.48
CA ILE A 286 11.65 9.56 -5.74
C ILE A 286 12.08 8.58 -6.84
N GLU A 287 13.38 8.33 -6.95
CA GLU A 287 13.93 7.45 -7.99
C GLU A 287 13.60 5.96 -7.78
N VAL A 288 13.25 5.52 -6.57
CA VAL A 288 12.93 4.11 -6.30
C VAL A 288 11.47 3.78 -6.61
N LEU A 289 10.59 4.78 -6.71
CA LEU A 289 9.14 4.58 -6.86
C LEU A 289 8.82 3.73 -8.11
N GLN A 290 9.37 4.07 -9.28
CA GLN A 290 9.10 3.31 -10.50
C GLN A 290 9.70 1.89 -10.48
N PRO A 291 10.99 1.69 -10.13
CA PRO A 291 11.55 0.36 -9.95
C PRO A 291 10.75 -0.53 -8.99
N ASN A 292 10.32 0.00 -7.84
CA ASN A 292 9.57 -0.75 -6.84
C ASN A 292 8.18 -1.14 -7.36
N VAL A 293 7.42 -0.21 -7.96
CA VAL A 293 6.12 -0.52 -8.57
C VAL A 293 6.26 -1.59 -9.67
N LYS A 294 7.30 -1.49 -10.52
CA LYS A 294 7.59 -2.51 -11.54
C LYS A 294 7.92 -3.86 -10.93
N PHE A 295 8.73 -3.88 -9.87
CA PHE A 295 9.07 -5.09 -9.14
C PHE A 295 7.79 -5.77 -8.61
N PHE A 296 6.92 -5.04 -7.91
CA PHE A 296 5.67 -5.61 -7.41
C PHE A 296 4.82 -6.25 -8.51
N ILE A 297 4.61 -5.53 -9.61
CA ILE A 297 3.81 -6.02 -10.75
C ILE A 297 4.46 -7.24 -11.41
N LYS A 298 5.79 -7.22 -11.61
CA LYS A 298 6.58 -8.35 -12.15
C LYS A 298 6.42 -9.61 -11.28
N HIS A 299 6.25 -9.44 -9.97
CA HIS A 299 6.05 -10.51 -9.01
C HIS A 299 4.58 -10.85 -8.72
N GLY A 300 3.66 -10.37 -9.57
CA GLY A 300 2.26 -10.80 -9.56
C GLY A 300 1.37 -10.05 -8.57
N VAL A 301 1.89 -9.00 -7.92
CA VAL A 301 1.09 -8.11 -7.07
C VAL A 301 -0.02 -7.47 -7.89
N LYS A 302 -1.24 -7.50 -7.35
CA LYS A 302 -2.46 -6.99 -7.99
C LYS A 302 -2.97 -5.70 -7.36
N GLY A 303 -2.50 -5.36 -6.17
CA GLY A 303 -2.93 -4.17 -5.45
C GLY A 303 -1.80 -3.51 -4.68
N LEU A 304 -1.68 -2.20 -4.80
CA LEU A 304 -0.70 -1.39 -4.06
C LEU A 304 -1.40 -0.34 -3.20
N PHE A 305 -0.99 -0.30 -1.94
CA PHE A 305 -1.23 0.79 -1.01
C PHE A 305 0.11 1.45 -0.70
N GLU A 306 0.31 2.64 -1.25
CA GLU A 306 1.52 3.47 -1.12
C GLU A 306 1.28 4.48 0.01
N GLN A 307 1.74 4.15 1.21
CA GLN A 307 1.50 4.97 2.38
C GLN A 307 2.43 6.19 2.41
N GLY A 308 1.82 7.36 2.36
CA GLY A 308 2.49 8.66 2.46
C GLY A 308 2.14 9.39 3.73
N ASN A 309 2.36 10.72 3.72
CA ASN A 309 1.85 11.57 4.78
C ASN A 309 0.34 11.79 4.60
N TYR A 310 -0.45 11.33 5.56
CA TYR A 310 -1.90 11.49 5.62
C TYR A 310 -2.33 12.43 6.76
N SER A 311 -1.39 13.15 7.37
CA SER A 311 -1.66 14.03 8.51
C SER A 311 -2.62 15.17 8.12
N PRO A 312 -3.52 15.58 9.03
CA PRO A 312 -4.39 16.73 8.82
C PRO A 312 -3.60 17.99 8.44
N GLY A 313 -4.07 18.70 7.41
CA GLY A 313 -3.39 19.87 6.85
C GLY A 313 -2.41 19.56 5.72
N GLY A 314 -2.05 18.28 5.52
CA GLY A 314 -1.10 17.86 4.48
C GLY A 314 0.29 18.48 4.69
N ASN A 315 0.97 18.75 3.57
CA ASN A 315 2.37 19.18 3.56
C ASN A 315 3.32 18.06 4.01
N GLY A 316 4.61 18.29 3.84
CA GLY A 316 5.63 17.27 3.88
C GLY A 316 6.61 17.55 2.76
N GLU A 317 7.84 17.11 2.93
CA GLU A 317 8.84 17.30 1.89
C GLU A 317 8.34 16.64 0.60
N MET A 318 8.36 17.40 -0.50
CA MET A 318 7.94 17.00 -1.87
C MET A 318 6.64 16.16 -1.98
N ALA A 319 5.69 16.35 -1.06
CA ALA A 319 4.48 15.53 -0.96
C ALA A 319 3.61 15.54 -2.25
N PRO A 320 3.30 16.71 -2.85
CA PRO A 320 2.57 16.77 -4.12
C PRO A 320 3.25 16.02 -5.27
N LEU A 321 4.58 16.10 -5.35
CA LEU A 321 5.35 15.44 -6.40
C LEU A 321 5.29 13.91 -6.25
N ARG A 322 5.52 13.37 -5.04
CA ARG A 322 5.42 11.92 -4.78
C ARG A 322 4.02 11.39 -5.08
N ALA A 323 3.00 12.08 -4.58
CA ALA A 323 1.62 11.71 -4.81
C ALA A 323 1.31 11.64 -6.32
N TYR A 324 1.73 12.65 -7.08
CA TYR A 324 1.54 12.70 -8.53
C TYR A 324 2.28 11.57 -9.27
N ILE A 325 3.55 11.32 -8.95
CA ILE A 325 4.35 10.25 -9.58
C ILE A 325 3.71 8.89 -9.31
N LEU A 326 3.39 8.57 -8.05
CA LEU A 326 2.76 7.31 -7.68
C LEU A 326 1.43 7.12 -8.40
N ALA A 327 0.58 8.16 -8.46
CA ALA A 327 -0.67 8.08 -9.19
C ALA A 327 -0.49 7.68 -10.66
N LYS A 328 0.54 8.18 -11.34
CA LYS A 328 0.85 7.78 -12.72
C LYS A 328 1.35 6.34 -12.80
N LEU A 329 2.28 5.97 -11.93
CA LEU A 329 2.91 4.65 -11.91
C LEU A 329 1.91 3.54 -11.60
N LEU A 330 0.98 3.77 -10.67
CA LEU A 330 -0.02 2.79 -10.27
C LEU A 330 -1.05 2.51 -11.39
N TRP A 331 -1.27 3.47 -12.30
CA TRP A 331 -2.05 3.24 -13.53
C TRP A 331 -1.23 2.54 -14.61
N ASN A 332 -0.07 3.10 -14.93
CA ASN A 332 0.84 2.59 -15.95
C ASN A 332 2.30 2.66 -15.44
N PRO A 333 2.93 1.52 -15.09
CA PRO A 333 4.28 1.52 -14.54
C PRO A 333 5.35 1.87 -15.58
N ASN A 334 5.02 1.90 -16.87
CA ASN A 334 5.96 2.13 -17.98
C ASN A 334 5.95 3.57 -18.50
N VAL A 335 5.31 4.50 -17.78
CA VAL A 335 5.41 5.93 -18.12
C VAL A 335 6.86 6.42 -18.05
N ASP A 336 7.18 7.43 -18.85
CA ASP A 336 8.44 8.15 -18.75
C ASP A 336 8.45 8.98 -17.47
N VAL A 337 9.10 8.44 -16.42
CA VAL A 337 9.10 9.06 -15.08
C VAL A 337 9.81 10.42 -15.09
N GLN A 338 10.86 10.57 -15.90
CA GLN A 338 11.61 11.83 -15.97
C GLN A 338 10.78 12.91 -16.65
N LYS A 339 10.03 12.55 -17.70
CA LYS A 339 9.07 13.45 -18.33
C LYS A 339 7.98 13.92 -17.35
N ILE A 340 7.36 13.01 -16.59
CA ILE A 340 6.28 13.41 -15.67
C ILE A 340 6.81 14.26 -14.51
N ILE A 341 8.03 13.99 -14.03
CA ILE A 341 8.70 14.84 -13.04
C ILE A 341 8.92 16.23 -13.64
N GLY A 342 9.52 16.34 -14.82
CA GLY A 342 9.74 17.62 -15.48
C GLY A 342 8.46 18.40 -15.76
N GLU A 343 7.39 17.73 -16.21
CA GLU A 343 6.07 18.34 -16.40
C GLU A 343 5.52 18.87 -15.08
N PHE A 344 5.61 18.08 -14.00
CA PHE A 344 5.18 18.50 -12.66
C PHE A 344 5.97 19.70 -12.17
N LEU A 345 7.29 19.63 -12.21
CA LEU A 345 8.15 20.68 -11.67
C LEU A 345 7.93 22.01 -12.40
N ASN A 346 7.81 21.98 -13.72
CA ASN A 346 7.53 23.18 -14.52
C ASN A 346 6.10 23.69 -14.32
N GLY A 347 5.11 22.81 -14.19
CA GLY A 347 3.71 23.20 -14.01
C GLY A 347 3.40 23.73 -12.61
N TYR A 348 4.01 23.14 -11.58
CA TYR A 348 3.75 23.44 -10.18
C TYR A 348 4.68 24.52 -9.62
N TYR A 349 5.99 24.39 -9.85
CA TYR A 349 6.98 25.37 -9.37
C TYR A 349 7.31 26.47 -10.40
N GLY A 350 6.82 26.34 -11.65
CA GLY A 350 7.04 27.35 -12.69
C GLY A 350 8.52 27.51 -13.03
N LYS A 351 9.00 28.75 -12.99
CA LYS A 351 10.40 29.10 -13.31
C LYS A 351 11.42 28.46 -12.38
N ALA A 352 11.02 28.03 -11.18
CA ALA A 352 11.89 27.34 -10.24
C ALA A 352 12.03 25.83 -10.53
N GLY A 353 11.23 25.27 -11.45
CA GLY A 353 11.25 23.85 -11.78
C GLY A 353 12.65 23.26 -12.01
N PRO A 354 13.53 23.89 -12.82
CA PRO A 354 14.90 23.43 -13.01
C PRO A 354 15.75 23.41 -11.72
N MET A 355 15.57 24.37 -10.81
CA MET A 355 16.30 24.41 -9.53
C MET A 355 15.86 23.28 -8.60
N ILE A 356 14.54 23.01 -8.56
CA ILE A 356 14.00 21.90 -7.78
C ILE A 356 14.46 20.55 -8.34
N GLN A 357 14.55 20.41 -9.67
CA GLN A 357 15.11 19.22 -10.31
C GLN A 357 16.56 18.99 -9.85
N THR A 358 17.40 20.02 -9.91
CA THR A 358 18.80 19.95 -9.44
C THR A 358 18.88 19.54 -7.97
N TYR A 359 18.03 20.13 -7.11
CA TYR A 359 17.98 19.77 -5.69
C TYR A 359 17.64 18.29 -5.47
N ILE A 360 16.64 17.76 -6.19
CA ILE A 360 16.25 16.34 -6.11
C ILE A 360 17.42 15.45 -6.56
N GLU A 361 18.08 15.78 -7.67
CA GLU A 361 19.24 15.03 -8.18
C GLU A 361 20.41 15.03 -7.19
N MET A 362 20.71 16.17 -6.57
CA MET A 362 21.74 16.29 -5.53
C MET A 362 21.44 15.42 -4.32
N LEU A 363 20.19 15.46 -3.84
CA LEU A 363 19.73 14.67 -2.70
C LEU A 363 19.85 13.16 -2.98
N HIS A 364 19.43 12.72 -4.17
CA HIS A 364 19.56 11.33 -4.60
C HIS A 364 21.01 10.89 -4.80
N ARG A 365 21.89 11.78 -5.29
CA ARG A 365 23.32 11.51 -5.42
C ARG A 365 23.97 11.17 -4.07
N LYS A 366 23.62 11.90 -3.01
CA LYS A 366 24.18 11.68 -1.66
C LYS A 366 23.94 10.27 -1.12
N VAL A 367 22.78 9.67 -1.38
CA VAL A 367 22.48 8.29 -0.93
C VAL A 367 23.03 7.20 -1.85
N LYS A 368 23.27 7.50 -3.13
CA LYS A 368 23.92 6.58 -4.07
C LYS A 368 25.43 6.49 -3.84
N GLU A 369 26.11 7.62 -3.76
CA GLU A 369 27.57 7.67 -3.65
C GLU A 369 28.08 7.15 -2.31
N LYS A 370 27.30 7.33 -1.24
CA LYS A 370 27.66 6.91 0.11
C LYS A 370 26.99 5.61 0.56
N GLU A 371 26.21 4.96 -0.30
CA GLU A 371 25.43 3.74 0.00
C GLU A 371 24.61 3.87 1.29
N VAL A 372 23.96 5.03 1.49
CA VAL A 372 23.17 5.30 2.70
C VAL A 372 21.75 4.75 2.53
N HIS A 373 21.40 3.76 3.34
CA HIS A 373 20.03 3.26 3.46
C HIS A 373 19.16 4.20 4.29
N VAL A 374 17.93 4.41 3.83
CA VAL A 374 16.96 5.31 4.47
C VAL A 374 15.68 4.55 4.79
N HIS A 375 15.15 4.76 5.99
CA HIS A 375 13.98 4.11 6.57
C HIS A 375 12.93 5.14 7.01
N ILE A 376 11.71 4.67 7.21
CA ILE A 376 10.54 5.51 7.43
C ILE A 376 10.43 6.11 8.84
N PHE A 377 11.40 5.88 9.72
CA PHE A 377 11.48 6.45 11.08
C PHE A 377 12.87 7.03 11.41
N ASP A 378 13.70 7.29 10.40
CA ASP A 378 15.06 7.77 10.62
C ASP A 378 15.10 9.21 11.14
N PRO A 379 16.07 9.56 12.00
CA PRO A 379 16.26 10.91 12.51
C PRO A 379 16.90 11.84 11.46
N PRO A 380 16.83 13.18 11.63
CA PRO A 380 17.46 14.15 10.73
C PRO A 380 19.00 14.22 10.84
N THR A 381 19.62 13.29 11.56
CA THR A 381 21.08 13.21 11.76
C THR A 381 21.74 12.20 10.81
N LEU A 382 21.05 11.79 9.74
CA LEU A 382 21.59 10.82 8.79
C LEU A 382 22.73 11.40 7.92
N PRO A 383 23.70 10.57 7.49
CA PRO A 383 24.92 11.04 6.83
C PRO A 383 24.75 11.70 5.44
N TYR A 384 23.56 11.62 4.86
CA TYR A 384 23.25 12.27 3.57
C TYR A 384 22.80 13.74 3.72
N LEU A 385 22.49 14.17 4.95
CA LEU A 385 22.15 15.55 5.32
C LEU A 385 23.34 16.25 5.99
N ASP A 386 24.52 16.16 5.37
CA ASP A 386 25.74 16.78 5.88
C ASP A 386 25.84 18.28 5.56
N ASP A 387 26.76 18.99 6.22
CA ASP A 387 26.95 20.43 6.03
C ASP A 387 27.21 20.79 4.55
N GLU A 388 27.97 19.96 3.84
CA GLU A 388 28.21 20.13 2.40
C GLU A 388 26.91 20.10 1.59
N PHE A 389 26.02 19.12 1.83
CA PHE A 389 24.72 19.06 1.19
C PHE A 389 23.88 20.30 1.50
N LEU A 390 23.84 20.72 2.77
CA LEU A 390 23.04 21.87 3.19
C LEU A 390 23.53 23.17 2.53
N GLU A 391 24.85 23.40 2.48
CA GLU A 391 25.43 24.57 1.82
C GLU A 391 25.22 24.56 0.29
N GLU A 392 25.26 23.40 -0.36
CA GLU A 392 25.00 23.28 -1.80
C GLU A 392 23.51 23.48 -2.10
N ALA A 393 22.63 22.95 -1.25
CA ALA A 393 21.19 23.13 -1.37
C ALA A 393 20.78 24.60 -1.22
N GLU A 394 21.30 25.33 -0.22
CA GLU A 394 21.00 26.76 -0.01
C GLU A 394 21.43 27.66 -1.18
N LYS A 395 22.44 27.24 -1.97
CA LYS A 395 22.87 27.96 -3.18
C LYS A 395 22.00 27.64 -4.40
N THR A 396 21.30 26.51 -4.37
CA THR A 396 20.55 25.96 -5.51
C THR A 396 19.11 26.45 -5.55
N VAL A 397 18.46 26.56 -4.39
CA VAL A 397 17.05 26.94 -4.21
C VAL A 397 16.95 28.32 -3.58
#